data_AF-A0AAW2Y5F8-F1
#
_entry.id   AF-A0AAW2Y5F8-F1
#
_cell.length_a   1.000
_cell.length_b   1.000
_cell.length_c   1.000
_cell.angle_alpha   90.00
_cell.angle_beta   90.00
_cell.angle_gamma   90.00
#
_symmetry.space_group_name_H-M   'P 1'
#
loop_
_entity.id
_entity.type
_entity.pdbx_description
1 polymer ?
#
loop_
_entity_poly.entity_id
_entity_poly.type
_entity_poly.pdbx_seq_one_letter_code
_entity_poly.pdbx_strand_id
1 'polypeptide(L)'
;MVKDSGTASVETLRKELMEANESRDAALNEVAEMKSSLEEFSQKLEYLETYCEELKKALRQAVQVKISLPAEKLTNPPRRGKSIDGIAENSMPVSEEVMVEGFLQIVSEARLSVKQFCKTLVGQLDETDHTLIETLNALLQPYKLSLNSKYSKAVLYYLEAIINQSLYQDFENCVFQKNGARKLLDPQQDRQARFQSFVALRNLSWNEVLRKGTKFYSEEFSKYCDKKMSGIITTLGWTRPWSEQLLQAFFVAAKCIWLLHLLAFSFNQPLAILRVDENVLFESDYMEDIFADRQRSQGPGRVKIMVMPGSAEPGSGKNFPRKGDYYAQSKCFFVLPSIIVI
;
A
#
# COMPACT_ATOMS: atom_id res chain seq x y z
N MET A 1 -15.58 -35.68 -67.51
CA MET A 1 -15.59 -35.55 -66.04
C MET A 1 -14.87 -34.27 -65.64
N VAL A 2 -15.53 -33.10 -65.68
CA VAL A 2 -14.96 -31.80 -65.24
C VAL A 2 -16.08 -30.91 -64.66
N LYS A 3 -16.88 -31.43 -63.73
CA LYS A 3 -17.96 -30.64 -63.09
C LYS A 3 -17.91 -30.62 -61.55
N ASP A 4 -17.22 -31.57 -60.92
CA ASP A 4 -17.18 -31.69 -59.46
C ASP A 4 -16.07 -30.90 -58.76
N SER A 5 -15.07 -30.38 -59.49
CA SER A 5 -13.97 -29.59 -58.89
C SER A 5 -14.37 -28.15 -58.56
N GLY A 6 -15.37 -27.60 -59.26
CA GLY A 6 -15.85 -26.23 -59.04
C GLY A 6 -16.83 -26.08 -57.87
N THR A 7 -17.62 -27.12 -57.57
CA THR A 7 -18.65 -27.08 -56.52
C THR A 7 -18.05 -27.13 -55.12
N ALA A 8 -17.05 -27.99 -54.90
CA ALA A 8 -16.33 -28.10 -53.62
C ALA A 8 -15.56 -26.82 -53.26
N SER A 9 -15.00 -26.12 -54.26
CA SER A 9 -14.33 -24.82 -54.07
C SER A 9 -15.30 -23.71 -53.65
N VAL A 10 -16.48 -23.66 -54.28
CA VAL A 10 -17.53 -22.67 -53.96
C VAL A 10 -18.14 -22.92 -52.58
N GLU A 11 -18.32 -24.18 -52.18
CA GLU A 11 -18.81 -24.52 -50.84
C GLU A 11 -17.82 -24.14 -49.73
N THR A 12 -16.51 -24.34 -49.97
CA THR A 12 -15.46 -23.93 -49.03
C THR A 12 -15.44 -22.41 -48.86
N LEU A 13 -15.49 -21.66 -49.95
CA LEU A 13 -15.55 -20.18 -49.91
C LEU A 13 -16.82 -19.66 -49.22
N ARG A 14 -17.96 -20.33 -49.38
CA ARG A 14 -19.19 -19.97 -48.65
C ARG A 14 -19.05 -20.18 -47.15
N LYS A 15 -18.39 -21.26 -46.74
CA LYS A 15 -18.13 -21.54 -45.33
C LYS A 15 -17.19 -20.50 -44.72
N GLU A 16 -16.07 -20.20 -45.39
CA GLU A 16 -15.14 -19.16 -44.94
C GLU A 16 -15.80 -17.78 -44.87
N LEU A 17 -16.66 -17.44 -45.83
CA LEU A 17 -17.42 -16.20 -45.81
C LEU A 17 -18.37 -16.14 -44.61
N MET A 18 -19.01 -17.24 -44.25
CA MET A 18 -19.91 -17.33 -43.11
C MET A 18 -19.15 -17.13 -41.79
N GLU A 19 -18.02 -17.84 -41.61
CA GLU A 19 -17.15 -17.71 -40.43
C GLU A 19 -16.58 -16.30 -40.28
N ALA A 20 -16.15 -15.67 -41.39
CA ALA A 20 -15.68 -14.30 -41.38
C ALA A 20 -16.78 -13.29 -41.01
N ASN A 21 -18.03 -13.54 -41.45
CA ASN A 21 -19.17 -12.68 -41.12
C ASN A 21 -19.53 -12.80 -39.63
N GLU A 22 -19.52 -14.02 -39.08
CA GLU A 22 -19.74 -14.27 -37.64
C GLU A 22 -18.64 -13.63 -36.79
N SER A 23 -17.38 -13.76 -37.19
CA SER A 23 -16.25 -13.11 -36.49
C SER A 23 -16.36 -11.58 -36.53
N ARG A 24 -16.78 -11.01 -37.67
CA ARG A 24 -17.03 -9.56 -37.78
C ARG A 24 -18.15 -9.12 -36.86
N ASP A 25 -19.25 -9.85 -36.81
CA ASP A 25 -20.42 -9.49 -36.01
C ASP A 25 -20.11 -9.61 -34.50
N ALA A 26 -19.31 -10.60 -34.09
CA ALA A 26 -18.78 -10.69 -32.72
C ALA A 26 -17.91 -9.48 -32.36
N ALA A 27 -16.99 -9.07 -33.24
CA ALA A 27 -16.15 -7.89 -33.01
C ALA A 27 -16.98 -6.59 -32.94
N LEU A 28 -18.04 -6.46 -33.74
CA LEU A 28 -18.94 -5.30 -33.68
C LEU A 28 -19.70 -5.23 -32.34
N ASN A 29 -20.11 -6.37 -31.79
CA ASN A 29 -20.74 -6.42 -30.47
C ASN A 29 -19.76 -6.01 -29.36
N GLU A 30 -18.52 -6.52 -29.37
CA GLU A 30 -17.50 -6.11 -28.40
C GLU A 30 -17.22 -4.60 -28.47
N VAL A 31 -17.16 -4.03 -29.68
CA VAL A 31 -17.00 -2.58 -29.86
C VAL A 31 -18.18 -1.80 -29.30
N ALA A 32 -19.41 -2.30 -29.45
CA ALA A 32 -20.60 -1.67 -28.88
C ALA A 32 -20.57 -1.68 -27.34
N GLU A 33 -20.19 -2.80 -26.73
CA GLU A 33 -20.04 -2.94 -25.27
C GLU A 33 -18.93 -2.02 -24.72
N MET A 34 -17.77 -1.96 -25.40
CA MET A 34 -16.69 -1.05 -25.04
C MET A 34 -17.13 0.41 -25.13
N LYS A 35 -17.90 0.78 -26.16
CA LYS A 35 -18.43 2.14 -26.32
C LYS A 35 -19.39 2.50 -25.18
N SER A 36 -20.29 1.59 -24.81
CA SER A 36 -21.18 1.77 -23.65
C SER A 36 -20.39 1.98 -22.35
N SER A 37 -19.36 1.16 -22.13
CA SER A 37 -18.50 1.26 -20.94
C SER A 37 -17.74 2.59 -20.88
N LEU A 38 -17.28 3.09 -22.03
CA LEU A 38 -16.59 4.38 -22.14
C LEU A 38 -17.54 5.56 -21.85
N GLU A 39 -18.79 5.46 -22.27
CA GLU A 39 -19.82 6.46 -21.99
C GLU A 39 -20.14 6.53 -20.49
N GLU A 40 -20.31 5.37 -19.83
CA GLU A 40 -20.46 5.31 -18.37
C GLU A 40 -19.25 5.90 -17.63
N PHE A 41 -18.03 5.62 -18.11
CA PHE A 41 -16.82 6.17 -17.51
C PHE A 41 -16.74 7.69 -17.68
N SER A 42 -17.13 8.21 -18.84
CA SER A 42 -17.18 9.64 -19.12
C SER A 42 -18.17 10.37 -18.20
N GLN A 43 -19.35 9.78 -17.96
CA GLN A 43 -20.33 10.31 -17.00
C GLN A 43 -19.79 10.32 -15.56
N LYS A 44 -19.08 9.26 -15.14
CA LYS A 44 -18.44 9.21 -13.81
C LYS A 44 -17.35 10.26 -13.66
N LEU A 45 -16.59 10.55 -14.72
CA LEU A 45 -15.59 11.61 -14.73
C LEU A 45 -16.22 13.00 -14.59
N GLU A 46 -17.28 13.27 -15.36
CA GLU A 46 -18.01 14.54 -15.28
C GLU A 46 -18.63 14.76 -13.89
N TYR A 47 -19.18 13.70 -13.28
CA TYR A 47 -19.66 13.73 -11.91
C TYR A 47 -18.53 14.06 -10.91
N LEU A 48 -17.38 13.40 -11.02
CA LEU A 48 -16.24 13.64 -10.14
C LEU A 48 -15.66 15.05 -10.31
N GLU A 49 -15.61 15.56 -11.53
CA GLU A 49 -15.18 16.93 -11.82
C GLU A 49 -16.13 17.95 -11.17
N THR A 50 -17.44 17.75 -11.31
CA THR A 50 -18.47 18.57 -10.65
C THR A 50 -18.31 18.54 -9.13
N TYR A 51 -18.15 17.35 -8.55
CA TYR A 51 -17.94 17.18 -7.11
C TYR A 51 -16.67 17.89 -6.60
N CYS A 52 -15.58 17.85 -7.38
CA CYS A 52 -14.36 18.56 -7.05
C CYS A 52 -14.55 20.08 -7.08
N GLU A 53 -15.33 20.61 -8.02
CA GLU A 53 -15.66 22.04 -8.07
C GLU A 53 -16.56 22.48 -6.91
N GLU A 54 -17.52 21.64 -6.51
CA GLU A 54 -18.32 21.89 -5.31
C GLU A 54 -17.46 21.91 -4.05
N LEU A 55 -16.55 20.95 -3.91
CA LEU A 55 -15.63 20.89 -2.78
C LEU A 55 -14.70 22.13 -2.74
N LYS A 56 -14.17 22.56 -3.89
CA LYS A 56 -13.39 23.80 -4.00
C LYS A 56 -14.22 25.02 -3.60
N LYS A 57 -15.50 25.07 -3.97
CA LYS A 57 -16.42 26.15 -3.60
C LYS A 57 -16.67 26.17 -2.09
N ALA A 58 -16.93 25.00 -1.48
CA ALA A 58 -17.10 24.86 -0.04
C ALA A 58 -15.84 25.28 0.72
N LEU A 59 -14.65 24.90 0.24
CA LEU A 59 -13.38 25.31 0.82
C LEU A 59 -13.19 26.84 0.77
N ARG A 60 -13.48 27.48 -0.37
CA ARG A 60 -13.44 28.95 -0.50
C ARG A 60 -14.39 29.64 0.48
N GLN A 61 -15.59 29.11 0.67
CA GLN A 61 -16.56 29.64 1.63
C GLN A 61 -16.09 29.49 3.08
N ALA A 62 -15.55 28.33 3.45
CA ALA A 62 -15.01 28.09 4.80
C ALA A 62 -13.83 29.03 5.11
N VAL A 63 -12.97 29.31 4.13
CA VAL A 63 -11.86 30.27 4.25
C VAL A 63 -12.39 31.71 4.39
N GLN A 64 -13.42 32.09 3.64
CA GLN A 64 -14.01 33.44 3.73
C GLN A 64 -14.73 33.70 5.07
N VAL A 65 -15.39 32.69 5.64
CA VAL A 65 -16.04 32.79 6.96
C VAL A 65 -15.01 33.01 8.09
N LYS A 66 -13.81 32.42 7.97
CA LYS A 66 -12.70 32.66 8.91
C LYS A 66 -12.13 34.08 8.84
N ILE A 67 -12.28 34.78 7.72
CA ILE A 67 -11.74 36.13 7.50
C ILE A 67 -12.73 37.24 7.91
N SER A 68 -14.03 36.92 8.04
CA SER A 68 -15.11 37.91 8.21
C SER A 68 -15.70 38.02 9.63
N LEU A 69 -15.15 37.36 10.64
CA LEU A 69 -15.48 37.63 12.05
C LEU A 69 -14.67 38.85 12.56
N PRO A 70 -15.30 39.99 12.89
CA PRO A 70 -14.60 41.14 13.45
C PRO A 70 -14.33 40.90 14.93
N ALA A 71 -13.06 41.06 15.33
CA ALA A 71 -12.68 41.27 16.72
C ALA A 71 -13.10 42.69 17.17
N GLU A 72 -14.08 42.78 18.08
CA GLU A 72 -14.32 43.96 18.93
C GLU A 72 -14.18 43.50 20.40
N LYS A 73 -13.10 43.80 21.13
CA LYS A 73 -12.54 45.07 21.66
C LYS A 73 -12.95 45.30 23.13
N LEU A 74 -11.92 45.48 23.98
CA LEU A 74 -11.74 46.40 25.15
C LEU A 74 -10.62 45.75 26.00
N THR A 75 -9.47 46.35 26.35
CA THR A 75 -9.09 47.76 26.53
C THR A 75 -7.53 47.90 26.54
N ASN A 76 -7.02 49.12 26.36
CA ASN A 76 -5.67 49.55 25.90
C ASN A 76 -4.50 49.63 26.96
N PRO A 77 -3.23 49.95 26.56
CA PRO A 77 -1.94 49.56 27.18
C PRO A 77 -1.20 50.67 27.99
N PRO A 78 0.07 50.46 28.44
CA PRO A 78 1.19 51.06 27.67
C PRO A 78 2.55 50.32 27.65
N ARG A 79 3.21 50.43 26.48
CA ARG A 79 4.66 50.64 26.22
C ARG A 79 5.68 49.72 26.93
N ARG A 80 6.42 48.95 26.12
CA ARG A 80 7.86 49.16 25.76
C ARG A 80 8.48 47.85 25.27
N GLY A 81 9.13 47.90 24.10
CA GLY A 81 10.10 46.88 23.66
C GLY A 81 9.79 46.26 22.30
N LYS A 82 10.38 46.83 21.24
CA LYS A 82 10.55 46.17 19.93
C LYS A 82 11.58 45.04 20.06
N SER A 83 11.22 43.85 19.62
CA SER A 83 12.09 42.83 18.99
C SER A 83 11.16 41.90 18.22
N ILE A 84 10.95 42.15 16.93
CA ILE A 84 11.67 41.46 15.83
C ILE A 84 11.56 39.94 15.98
N ASP A 85 10.64 39.39 15.18
CA ASP A 85 10.74 38.16 14.39
C ASP A 85 11.44 36.92 14.97
N GLY A 86 10.70 35.81 14.95
CA GLY A 86 11.20 34.47 15.24
C GLY A 86 10.27 33.73 16.20
N ILE A 87 10.06 32.43 15.97
CA ILE A 87 9.23 31.49 16.76
C ILE A 87 7.79 31.32 16.24
N ALA A 88 7.61 31.23 14.92
CA ALA A 88 6.46 30.54 14.31
C ALA A 88 6.87 29.45 13.31
N GLU A 89 8.17 29.23 13.09
CA GLU A 89 8.68 28.34 12.02
C GLU A 89 8.77 26.85 12.37
N ASN A 90 8.48 26.46 13.63
CA ASN A 90 8.69 25.08 14.11
C ASN A 90 7.40 24.25 14.26
N SER A 91 6.28 24.69 13.70
CA SER A 91 5.04 23.90 13.69
C SER A 91 4.96 23.02 12.43
N MET A 92 4.44 21.80 12.57
CA MET A 92 4.14 20.93 11.44
C MET A 92 3.23 21.67 10.44
N PRO A 93 3.48 21.61 9.11
CA PRO A 93 2.76 22.40 8.11
C PRO A 93 1.31 21.95 7.87
N VAL A 94 0.91 20.80 8.44
CA VAL A 94 -0.42 20.20 8.30
C VAL A 94 -0.99 19.85 9.68
N SER A 95 -2.32 19.84 9.82
CA SER A 95 -2.96 19.44 11.08
C SER A 95 -2.77 17.95 11.35
N GLU A 96 -2.99 17.56 12.61
CA GLU A 96 -2.89 16.16 13.02
C GLU A 96 -3.95 15.29 12.32
N GLU A 97 -5.17 15.80 12.09
CA GLU A 97 -6.19 15.03 11.37
C GLU A 97 -5.76 14.70 9.94
N VAL A 98 -5.19 15.68 9.23
CA VAL A 98 -4.70 15.49 7.85
C VAL A 98 -3.51 14.53 7.82
N MET A 99 -2.65 14.56 8.85
CA MET A 99 -1.55 13.60 9.00
C MET A 99 -2.07 12.17 9.19
N VAL A 100 -3.09 11.98 10.03
CA VAL A 100 -3.71 10.67 10.27
C VAL A 100 -4.37 10.14 9.01
N GLU A 101 -5.15 10.96 8.30
CA GLU A 101 -5.78 10.56 7.03
C GLU A 101 -4.73 10.18 5.98
N GLY A 102 -3.69 11.00 5.83
CA GLY A 102 -2.55 10.70 4.95
C GLY A 102 -1.84 9.41 5.33
N PHE A 103 -1.66 9.15 6.62
CA PHE A 103 -1.07 7.91 7.11
C PHE A 103 -1.92 6.68 6.75
N LEU A 104 -3.23 6.72 7.01
CA LEU A 104 -4.15 5.63 6.69
C LEU A 104 -4.24 5.34 5.19
N GLN A 105 -4.17 6.39 4.37
CA GLN A 105 -4.08 6.26 2.91
C GLN A 105 -2.81 5.51 2.50
N ILE A 106 -1.65 5.88 3.04
CA ILE A 106 -0.37 5.22 2.74
C ILE A 106 -0.33 3.77 3.28
N VAL A 107 -0.95 3.48 4.43
CA VAL A 107 -1.15 2.10 4.92
C VAL A 107 -1.91 1.27 3.88
N SER A 108 -2.98 1.82 3.32
CA SER A 108 -3.79 1.15 2.30
C SER A 108 -3.00 0.92 1.01
N GLU A 109 -2.24 1.91 0.55
CA GLU A 109 -1.37 1.81 -0.63
C GLU A 109 -0.23 0.79 -0.43
N ALA A 110 0.41 0.78 0.74
CA ALA A 110 1.43 -0.21 1.10
C ALA A 110 0.88 -1.63 1.04
N ARG A 111 -0.32 -1.85 1.57
CA ARG A 111 -0.98 -3.17 1.52
C ARG A 111 -1.28 -3.61 0.09
N LEU A 112 -1.86 -2.73 -0.72
CA LEU A 112 -2.21 -3.06 -2.11
C LEU A 112 -0.97 -3.30 -2.98
N SER A 113 0.08 -2.52 -2.78
CA SER A 113 1.34 -2.65 -3.52
C SER A 113 2.10 -3.94 -3.16
N VAL A 114 2.16 -4.34 -1.89
CA VAL A 114 2.72 -5.65 -1.50
C VAL A 114 1.94 -6.81 -2.11
N LYS A 115 0.60 -6.74 -2.09
CA LYS A 115 -0.25 -7.74 -2.74
C LYS A 115 0.03 -7.82 -4.24
N GLN A 116 0.17 -6.68 -4.91
CA GLN A 116 0.50 -6.64 -6.33
C GLN A 116 1.91 -7.18 -6.60
N PHE A 117 2.89 -6.84 -5.77
CA PHE A 117 4.24 -7.38 -5.86
C PHE A 117 4.26 -8.90 -5.71
N CYS A 118 3.53 -9.46 -4.75
CA CYS A 118 3.41 -10.91 -4.58
C CYS A 118 2.76 -11.57 -5.81
N LYS A 119 1.71 -10.97 -6.39
CA LYS A 119 1.10 -11.46 -7.64
C LYS A 119 2.10 -11.45 -8.81
N THR A 120 2.83 -10.35 -8.99
CA THR A 120 3.86 -10.25 -10.04
C THR A 120 4.97 -11.28 -9.81
N LEU A 121 5.40 -11.47 -8.56
CA LEU A 121 6.41 -12.46 -8.19
C LEU A 121 5.97 -13.88 -8.55
N VAL A 122 4.74 -14.26 -8.18
CA VAL A 122 4.17 -15.57 -8.53
C VAL A 122 3.99 -15.71 -10.04
N GLY A 123 3.56 -14.65 -10.74
CA GLY A 123 3.40 -14.67 -12.20
C GLY A 123 4.72 -14.85 -12.95
N GLN A 124 5.83 -14.46 -12.35
CA GLN A 124 7.17 -14.68 -12.90
C GLN A 124 7.68 -16.10 -12.63
N LEU A 125 7.10 -16.88 -11.69
CA LEU A 125 7.51 -18.25 -11.44
C LEU A 125 7.27 -19.14 -12.67
N ASP A 126 8.35 -19.45 -13.36
CA ASP A 126 8.40 -20.36 -14.49
C ASP A 126 8.35 -21.80 -13.96
N GLU A 127 7.53 -22.64 -14.60
CA GLU A 127 7.37 -24.05 -14.25
C GLU A 127 8.63 -24.88 -14.54
N THR A 128 9.54 -24.34 -15.36
CA THR A 128 10.85 -24.94 -15.66
C THR A 128 11.90 -24.66 -14.57
N ASP A 129 11.65 -23.73 -13.65
CA ASP A 129 12.58 -23.37 -12.58
C ASP A 129 12.37 -24.24 -11.34
N HIS A 130 12.65 -25.53 -11.49
CA HIS A 130 12.42 -26.55 -10.47
C HIS A 130 13.14 -26.23 -9.15
N THR A 131 14.33 -25.63 -9.21
CA THR A 131 15.12 -25.29 -8.01
C THR A 131 14.48 -24.18 -7.16
N LEU A 132 13.97 -23.12 -7.80
CA LEU A 132 13.22 -22.07 -7.09
C LEU A 132 11.89 -22.59 -6.56
N ILE A 133 11.18 -23.38 -7.35
CA ILE A 133 9.91 -23.98 -6.95
C ILE A 133 10.11 -24.92 -5.76
N GLU A 134 11.16 -25.73 -5.73
CA GLU A 134 11.51 -26.60 -4.60
C GLU A 134 11.82 -25.78 -3.35
N THR A 135 12.63 -24.73 -3.47
CA THR A 135 12.99 -23.85 -2.34
C THR A 135 11.75 -23.18 -1.75
N LEU A 136 10.88 -22.62 -2.60
CA LEU A 136 9.63 -22.01 -2.18
C LEU A 136 8.64 -23.02 -1.60
N ASN A 137 8.56 -24.22 -2.17
CA ASN A 137 7.76 -25.31 -1.61
C ASN A 137 8.29 -25.71 -0.22
N ALA A 138 9.60 -25.77 -0.01
CA ALA A 138 10.21 -26.05 1.29
C ALA A 138 9.84 -24.99 2.33
N LEU A 139 9.77 -23.71 1.95
CA LEU A 139 9.27 -22.63 2.82
C LEU A 139 7.79 -22.78 3.16
N LEU A 140 6.99 -23.35 2.25
CA LEU A 140 5.55 -23.56 2.41
C LEU A 140 5.20 -24.86 3.16
N GLN A 141 6.10 -25.86 3.18
CA GLN A 141 5.89 -27.17 3.80
C GLN A 141 5.43 -27.10 5.27
N PRO A 142 6.01 -26.27 6.16
CA PRO A 142 5.60 -26.19 7.56
C PRO A 142 4.12 -25.83 7.74
N TYR A 143 3.54 -25.12 6.75
CA TYR A 143 2.16 -24.66 6.75
C TYR A 143 1.22 -25.57 5.95
N LYS A 144 1.73 -26.73 5.48
CA LYS A 144 1.02 -27.67 4.60
C LYS A 144 0.52 -27.03 3.31
N LEU A 145 1.27 -26.06 2.79
CA LEU A 145 0.99 -25.37 1.54
C LEU A 145 1.91 -25.86 0.43
N SER A 146 1.49 -25.67 -0.83
CA SER A 146 2.28 -26.02 -2.01
C SER A 146 1.99 -25.06 -3.16
N LEU A 147 3.04 -24.76 -3.94
CA LEU A 147 2.96 -24.00 -5.19
C LEU A 147 2.24 -24.74 -6.33
N ASN A 148 1.85 -26.01 -6.15
CA ASN A 148 0.99 -26.71 -7.13
C ASN A 148 -0.32 -25.95 -7.39
N SER A 149 -0.77 -25.16 -6.41
CA SER A 149 -1.79 -24.13 -6.58
C SER A 149 -1.20 -22.74 -6.33
N LYS A 150 -0.26 -22.31 -7.18
CA LYS A 150 0.51 -21.05 -7.01
C LYS A 150 -0.37 -19.79 -6.86
N TYR A 151 -1.57 -19.80 -7.42
CA TYR A 151 -2.55 -18.72 -7.30
C TYR A 151 -3.59 -18.91 -6.19
N SER A 152 -3.44 -19.93 -5.33
CA SER A 152 -4.34 -20.10 -4.21
C SER A 152 -4.23 -18.94 -3.24
N LYS A 153 -5.37 -18.53 -2.69
CA LYS A 153 -5.47 -17.48 -1.67
C LYS A 153 -4.46 -17.73 -0.52
N ALA A 154 -4.28 -18.99 -0.11
CA ALA A 154 -3.35 -19.38 0.94
C ALA A 154 -1.87 -19.11 0.61
N VAL A 155 -1.43 -19.49 -0.59
CA VAL A 155 -0.05 -19.28 -1.04
C VAL A 155 0.25 -17.79 -1.16
N LEU A 156 -0.68 -17.01 -1.73
CA LEU A 156 -0.52 -15.55 -1.87
C LEU A 156 -0.37 -14.88 -0.51
N TYR A 157 -1.22 -15.20 0.47
CA TYR A 157 -1.08 -14.64 1.82
C TYR A 157 0.22 -15.06 2.50
N TYR A 158 0.65 -16.30 2.35
CA TYR A 158 1.93 -16.72 2.92
C TYR A 158 3.11 -15.93 2.33
N LEU A 159 3.10 -15.71 1.02
CA LEU A 159 4.11 -14.87 0.37
C LEU A 159 4.00 -13.41 0.86
N GLU A 160 2.79 -12.86 0.98
CA GLU A 160 2.58 -11.53 1.57
C GLU A 160 3.18 -11.44 2.98
N ALA A 161 3.04 -12.48 3.83
CA ALA A 161 3.64 -12.53 5.16
C ALA A 161 5.17 -12.46 5.11
N ILE A 162 5.82 -13.29 4.30
CA ILE A 162 7.28 -13.30 4.15
C ILE A 162 7.78 -11.93 3.66
N ILE A 163 7.10 -11.39 2.64
CA ILE A 163 7.46 -10.10 2.06
C ILE A 163 7.27 -8.97 3.09
N ASN A 164 6.16 -8.93 3.81
CA ASN A 164 5.92 -7.93 4.85
C ASN A 164 6.91 -8.08 6.00
N GLN A 165 7.23 -9.30 6.44
CA GLN A 165 8.27 -9.52 7.44
C GLN A 165 9.61 -8.92 7.00
N SER A 166 10.00 -9.13 5.75
CA SER A 166 11.24 -8.56 5.20
C SER A 166 11.17 -7.03 5.10
N LEU A 167 10.14 -6.48 4.45
CA LEU A 167 10.03 -5.04 4.20
C LEU A 167 9.89 -4.23 5.50
N TYR A 168 9.08 -4.68 6.45
CA TYR A 168 8.91 -4.01 7.74
C TYR A 168 10.02 -4.32 8.74
N GLN A 169 10.95 -5.25 8.51
CA GLN A 169 12.04 -5.52 9.45
C GLN A 169 12.77 -4.23 9.86
N ASP A 170 12.94 -4.02 11.17
CA ASP A 170 13.57 -2.85 11.80
C ASP A 170 12.76 -1.53 11.67
N PHE A 171 11.45 -1.56 11.38
CA PHE A 171 10.59 -0.37 11.21
C PHE A 171 10.62 0.58 12.42
N GLU A 172 10.70 0.05 13.63
CA GLU A 172 10.71 0.82 14.89
C GLU A 172 12.01 1.63 15.06
N ASN A 173 13.04 1.34 14.25
CA ASN A 173 14.27 2.13 14.21
C ASN A 173 14.14 3.28 13.21
N CYS A 174 14.66 4.47 13.55
CA CYS A 174 14.51 5.69 12.76
C CYS A 174 15.18 5.66 11.37
N VAL A 175 15.88 4.58 11.01
CA VAL A 175 16.55 4.42 9.70
C VAL A 175 16.44 2.99 9.13
N PHE A 176 15.51 2.14 9.61
CA PHE A 176 15.40 0.72 9.20
C PHE A 176 16.70 -0.10 9.36
N GLN A 177 17.48 0.22 10.39
CA GLN A 177 18.71 -0.49 10.75
C GLN A 177 18.72 -0.75 12.25
N LYS A 178 19.19 -1.95 12.64
CA LYS A 178 19.49 -2.27 14.04
C LYS A 178 20.51 -1.26 14.58
N ASN A 179 20.16 -0.56 15.64
CA ASN A 179 20.98 0.51 16.27
C ASN A 179 21.13 1.80 15.44
N GLY A 180 20.19 2.09 14.55
CA GLY A 180 20.16 3.36 13.82
C GLY A 180 20.05 4.57 14.76
N ALA A 181 20.99 5.50 14.68
CA ALA A 181 20.94 6.74 15.44
C ALA A 181 20.12 7.82 14.70
N ARG A 182 19.46 8.69 15.46
CA ARG A 182 18.82 9.89 14.90
C ARG A 182 19.91 10.84 14.41
N LYS A 183 19.73 11.37 13.19
CA LYS A 183 20.65 12.37 12.62
C LYS A 183 20.51 13.71 13.33
N LEU A 184 19.29 14.06 13.72
CA LEU A 184 18.96 15.30 14.42
C LEU A 184 18.62 14.99 15.88
N LEU A 185 19.24 15.73 16.79
CA LEU A 185 19.02 15.59 18.23
C LEU A 185 17.72 16.27 18.68
N ASP A 186 17.32 17.34 18.00
CA ASP A 186 16.06 18.04 18.25
C ASP A 186 14.88 17.23 17.66
N PRO A 187 13.96 16.71 18.50
CA PRO A 187 12.81 15.96 18.03
C PRO A 187 11.91 16.73 17.07
N GLN A 188 11.77 18.05 17.22
CA GLN A 188 10.90 18.85 16.35
C GLN A 188 11.46 18.95 14.94
N GLN A 189 12.76 19.26 14.84
CA GLN A 189 13.46 19.33 13.56
C GLN A 189 13.54 17.97 12.87
N ASP A 190 13.75 16.88 13.62
CA ASP A 190 13.73 15.52 13.05
C ASP A 190 12.38 15.22 12.41
N ARG A 191 11.26 15.45 13.12
CA ARG A 191 9.91 15.23 12.59
C ARG A 191 9.65 16.04 11.31
N GLN A 192 10.03 17.31 11.30
CA GLN A 192 9.85 18.16 10.13
C GLN A 192 10.68 17.66 8.94
N ALA A 193 11.93 17.24 9.18
CA ALA A 193 12.78 16.66 8.15
C ALA A 193 12.23 15.34 7.59
N ARG A 194 11.59 14.51 8.43
CA ARG A 194 10.89 13.29 8.00
C ARG A 194 9.70 13.62 7.12
N PHE A 195 8.88 14.60 7.51
CA PHE A 195 7.74 15.02 6.73
C PHE A 195 8.16 15.63 5.38
N GLN A 196 9.19 16.46 5.36
CA GLN A 196 9.76 17.00 4.12
C GLN A 196 10.27 15.90 3.19
N SER A 197 10.95 14.89 3.74
CA SER A 197 11.38 13.71 2.98
C SER A 197 10.20 12.92 2.43
N PHE A 198 9.10 12.81 3.18
CA PHE A 198 7.86 12.18 2.72
C PHE A 198 7.28 12.94 1.52
N VAL A 199 7.14 14.26 1.63
CA VAL A 199 6.62 15.11 0.54
C VAL A 199 7.48 15.00 -0.71
N ALA A 200 8.81 15.03 -0.57
CA ALA A 200 9.74 14.93 -1.69
C ALA A 200 9.65 13.58 -2.43
N LEU A 201 9.41 12.48 -1.71
CA LEU A 201 9.37 11.13 -2.27
C LEU A 201 7.98 10.67 -2.70
N ARG A 202 6.89 11.27 -2.17
CA ARG A 202 5.51 10.83 -2.42
C ARG A 202 5.18 10.68 -3.89
N ASN A 203 5.63 11.63 -4.73
CA ASN A 203 5.33 11.65 -6.16
C ASN A 203 6.42 11.02 -7.04
N LEU A 204 7.47 10.44 -6.44
CA LEU A 204 8.56 9.81 -7.20
C LEU A 204 8.04 8.64 -8.05
N SER A 205 8.16 8.74 -9.36
CA SER A 205 7.67 7.72 -10.30
C SER A 205 8.73 6.68 -10.66
N TRP A 206 8.31 5.52 -11.18
CA TRP A 206 9.23 4.50 -11.69
C TRP A 206 10.09 5.02 -12.85
N ASN A 207 9.50 5.78 -13.77
CA ASN A 207 10.23 6.37 -14.91
C ASN A 207 11.36 7.30 -14.48
N GLU A 208 11.14 8.08 -13.41
CA GLU A 208 12.16 8.94 -12.84
C GLU A 208 13.32 8.14 -12.22
N VAL A 209 13.02 7.02 -11.59
CA VAL A 209 14.00 6.10 -11.02
C VAL A 209 14.79 5.38 -12.10
N LEU A 210 14.14 4.92 -13.17
CA LEU A 210 14.85 4.34 -14.32
C LEU A 210 15.87 5.29 -14.93
N ARG A 211 15.54 6.60 -14.97
CA ARG A 211 16.41 7.61 -15.58
C ARG A 211 17.57 8.06 -14.68
N LYS A 212 17.36 8.21 -13.38
CA LYS A 212 18.32 8.85 -12.45
C LYS A 212 18.80 7.94 -11.31
N GLY A 213 18.15 6.81 -11.10
CA GLY A 213 18.34 5.94 -9.94
C GLY A 213 17.67 6.48 -8.67
N THR A 214 17.38 5.59 -7.72
CA THR A 214 16.80 5.93 -6.40
C THR A 214 17.74 6.80 -5.57
N LYS A 215 19.06 6.54 -5.64
CA LYS A 215 20.10 7.29 -4.91
C LYS A 215 20.12 8.79 -5.22
N PHE A 216 19.71 9.20 -6.43
CA PHE A 216 19.60 10.62 -6.79
C PHE A 216 18.58 11.36 -5.92
N TYR A 217 17.49 10.70 -5.54
CA TYR A 217 16.40 11.30 -4.77
C TYR A 217 16.58 11.11 -3.26
N SER A 218 17.06 9.94 -2.83
CA SER A 218 17.37 9.69 -1.43
C SER A 218 18.34 8.51 -1.29
N GLU A 219 19.50 8.77 -0.70
CA GLU A 219 20.50 7.73 -0.43
C GLU A 219 20.01 6.72 0.61
N GLU A 220 19.27 7.16 1.63
CA GLU A 220 18.71 6.28 2.66
C GLU A 220 17.66 5.35 2.09
N PHE A 221 16.77 5.88 1.25
CA PHE A 221 15.77 5.07 0.57
C PHE A 221 16.42 4.07 -0.40
N SER A 222 17.47 4.48 -1.13
CA SER A 222 18.24 3.55 -1.97
C SER A 222 18.83 2.40 -1.17
N LYS A 223 19.51 2.70 -0.04
CA LYS A 223 20.09 1.68 0.84
C LYS A 223 19.03 0.75 1.43
N TYR A 224 17.86 1.29 1.77
CA TYR A 224 16.71 0.50 2.19
C TYR A 224 16.29 -0.47 1.09
N CYS A 225 16.06 0.01 -0.14
CA CYS A 225 15.70 -0.83 -1.27
C CYS A 225 16.72 -1.94 -1.51
N ASP A 226 18.02 -1.62 -1.53
CA ASP A 226 19.08 -2.61 -1.77
C ASP A 226 19.08 -3.71 -0.68
N LYS A 227 19.01 -3.31 0.60
CA LYS A 227 18.97 -4.23 1.74
C LYS A 227 17.73 -5.13 1.69
N LYS A 228 16.55 -4.56 1.40
CA LYS A 228 15.29 -5.30 1.37
C LYS A 228 15.20 -6.23 0.17
N MET A 229 15.60 -5.78 -1.01
CA MET A 229 15.65 -6.61 -2.21
C MET A 229 16.59 -7.80 -2.00
N SER A 230 17.81 -7.55 -1.54
CA SER A 230 18.78 -8.62 -1.22
C SER A 230 18.23 -9.60 -0.17
N GLY A 231 17.57 -9.10 0.88
CA GLY A 231 16.93 -9.93 1.89
C GLY A 231 15.81 -10.81 1.33
N ILE A 232 14.94 -10.27 0.46
CA ILE A 232 13.88 -11.03 -0.22
C ILE A 232 14.48 -12.08 -1.15
N ILE A 233 15.45 -11.71 -1.98
CA ILE A 233 16.16 -12.61 -2.89
C ILE A 233 16.74 -13.80 -2.11
N THR A 234 17.43 -13.52 -1.00
CA THR A 234 18.03 -14.55 -0.14
C THR A 234 16.96 -15.44 0.49
N THR A 235 15.90 -14.84 1.04
CA THR A 235 14.83 -15.58 1.75
C THR A 235 14.06 -16.50 0.81
N LEU A 236 13.78 -16.05 -0.41
CA LEU A 236 13.06 -16.83 -1.41
C LEU A 236 13.98 -17.75 -2.23
N GLY A 237 15.30 -17.67 -2.00
CA GLY A 237 16.30 -18.39 -2.79
C GLY A 237 16.35 -17.96 -4.26
N TRP A 238 15.91 -16.74 -4.59
CA TRP A 238 15.75 -16.28 -5.97
C TRP A 238 17.10 -16.12 -6.69
N THR A 239 17.33 -16.86 -7.77
CA THR A 239 18.66 -16.97 -8.41
C THR A 239 18.82 -16.10 -9.66
N ARG A 240 17.71 -15.76 -10.32
CA ARG A 240 17.72 -15.03 -11.60
C ARG A 240 17.51 -13.52 -11.44
N PRO A 241 17.95 -12.70 -12.39
CA PRO A 241 17.65 -11.27 -12.40
C PRO A 241 16.13 -11.02 -12.38
N TRP A 242 15.71 -10.00 -11.66
CA TRP A 242 14.31 -9.59 -11.65
C TRP A 242 13.95 -8.90 -12.97
N SER A 243 12.79 -9.24 -13.53
CA SER A 243 12.24 -8.53 -14.67
C SER A 243 11.92 -7.08 -14.30
N GLU A 244 11.81 -6.20 -15.29
CA GLU A 244 11.44 -4.81 -15.04
C GLU A 244 10.10 -4.69 -14.31
N GLN A 245 9.10 -5.52 -14.66
CA GLN A 245 7.81 -5.51 -13.98
C GLN A 245 7.93 -5.90 -12.50
N LEU A 246 8.80 -6.87 -12.17
CA LEU A 246 9.04 -7.29 -10.80
C LEU A 246 9.79 -6.21 -10.01
N LEU A 247 10.81 -5.58 -10.62
CA LEU A 247 11.53 -4.45 -10.04
C LEU A 247 10.60 -3.26 -9.78
N GLN A 248 9.73 -2.93 -10.73
CA GLN A 248 8.74 -1.86 -10.58
C GLN A 248 7.76 -2.18 -9.45
N ALA A 249 7.21 -3.39 -9.41
CA ALA A 249 6.27 -3.78 -8.36
C ALA A 249 6.93 -3.76 -6.96
N PHE A 250 8.17 -4.24 -6.85
CA PHE A 250 8.96 -4.10 -5.62
C PHE A 250 9.17 -2.64 -5.25
N PHE A 251 9.57 -1.80 -6.21
CA PHE A 251 9.82 -0.39 -5.97
C PHE A 251 8.59 0.31 -5.40
N VAL A 252 7.41 0.07 -5.96
CA VAL A 252 6.17 0.65 -5.47
C VAL A 252 5.89 0.19 -4.04
N ALA A 253 6.02 -1.11 -3.73
CA ALA A 253 5.82 -1.65 -2.39
C ALA A 253 6.83 -1.09 -1.37
N ALA A 254 8.11 -1.09 -1.72
CA ALA A 254 9.19 -0.56 -0.89
C ALA A 254 9.01 0.95 -0.63
N LYS A 255 8.62 1.71 -1.66
CA LYS A 255 8.33 3.14 -1.55
C LYS A 255 7.17 3.40 -0.60
N CYS A 256 6.05 2.71 -0.74
CA CYS A 256 4.89 2.93 0.15
C CYS A 256 5.25 2.66 1.62
N ILE A 257 6.00 1.60 1.92
CA ILE A 257 6.44 1.28 3.30
C ILE A 257 7.47 2.30 3.80
N TRP A 258 8.36 2.79 2.94
CA TRP A 258 9.28 3.86 3.29
C TRP A 258 8.55 5.17 3.61
N LEU A 259 7.56 5.55 2.79
CA LEU A 259 6.72 6.71 3.05
C LEU A 259 5.92 6.56 4.34
N LEU A 260 5.41 5.35 4.61
CA LEU A 260 4.71 5.02 5.85
C LEU A 260 5.60 5.26 7.07
N HIS A 261 6.85 4.82 7.00
CA HIS A 261 7.86 5.07 8.04
C HIS A 261 8.15 6.54 8.23
N LEU A 262 8.39 7.28 7.14
CA LEU A 262 8.62 8.73 7.23
C LEU A 262 7.44 9.44 7.91
N LEU A 263 6.20 9.10 7.57
CA LEU A 263 5.02 9.65 8.23
C LEU A 263 4.92 9.22 9.70
N ALA A 264 5.12 7.93 10.01
CA ALA A 264 5.09 7.41 11.38
C ALA A 264 6.01 8.19 12.31
N PHE A 265 7.21 8.55 11.83
CA PHE A 265 8.20 9.32 12.58
C PHE A 265 8.03 10.85 12.48
N SER A 266 7.04 11.34 11.74
CA SER A 266 6.68 12.76 11.68
C SER A 266 5.66 13.16 12.75
N PHE A 267 4.95 12.19 13.35
CA PHE A 267 3.98 12.42 14.42
C PHE A 267 4.61 12.87 15.74
N ASN A 268 3.78 13.47 16.60
CA ASN A 268 4.24 13.98 17.89
C ASN A 268 4.92 12.91 18.74
N GLN A 269 4.30 11.74 18.78
CA GLN A 269 4.89 10.48 19.22
C GLN A 269 5.01 9.57 18.01
N PRO A 270 6.20 8.99 17.73
CA PRO A 270 6.34 8.07 16.61
C PRO A 270 5.38 6.90 16.70
N LEU A 271 4.67 6.62 15.60
CA LEU A 271 3.75 5.49 15.55
C LEU A 271 4.54 4.19 15.42
N ALA A 272 4.22 3.22 16.28
CA ALA A 272 4.77 1.87 16.21
C ALA A 272 3.83 0.96 15.43
N ILE A 273 4.41 -0.08 14.83
CA ILE A 273 3.64 -1.16 14.22
C ILE A 273 3.39 -2.26 15.26
N LEU A 274 2.20 -2.84 15.23
CA LEU A 274 1.83 -3.97 16.06
C LEU A 274 2.20 -5.26 15.34
N ARG A 275 3.01 -6.08 16.00
CA ARG A 275 3.38 -7.42 15.56
C ARG A 275 2.84 -8.45 16.54
N VAL A 276 2.43 -9.59 16.01
CA VAL A 276 1.89 -10.72 16.79
C VAL A 276 2.74 -11.92 16.44
N ASP A 277 3.25 -12.57 17.48
CA ASP A 277 4.08 -13.75 17.33
C ASP A 277 3.25 -15.00 17.00
N GLU A 278 3.94 -16.02 16.49
CA GLU A 278 3.34 -17.33 16.27
C GLU A 278 2.86 -17.94 17.61
N ASN A 279 1.78 -18.72 17.56
CA ASN A 279 1.15 -19.44 18.68
C ASN A 279 0.47 -18.57 19.74
N VAL A 280 0.40 -17.26 19.56
CA VAL A 280 -0.42 -16.35 20.38
C VAL A 280 -1.92 -16.70 20.22
N LEU A 281 -2.72 -16.47 21.26
CA LEU A 281 -4.16 -16.68 21.21
C LEU A 281 -4.78 -15.74 20.16
N PHE A 282 -5.70 -16.27 19.37
CA PHE A 282 -6.43 -15.48 18.39
C PHE A 282 -7.49 -14.62 19.10
N GLU A 283 -7.42 -13.31 18.89
CA GLU A 283 -8.36 -12.34 19.43
C GLU A 283 -9.06 -11.60 18.28
N SER A 284 -10.35 -11.87 18.06
CA SER A 284 -11.10 -11.32 16.91
C SER A 284 -11.24 -9.80 16.92
N ASP A 285 -11.09 -9.17 18.08
CA ASP A 285 -11.16 -7.72 18.23
C ASP A 285 -9.96 -7.02 17.56
N TYR A 286 -8.84 -7.74 17.44
CA TYR A 286 -7.56 -7.23 16.93
C TYR A 286 -7.02 -8.01 15.73
N MET A 287 -7.51 -9.23 15.49
CA MET A 287 -7.00 -10.16 14.49
C MET A 287 -8.13 -10.65 13.58
N GLU A 288 -7.79 -10.93 12.32
CA GLU A 288 -8.73 -11.42 11.31
C GLU A 288 -8.28 -12.79 10.78
N ASP A 289 -9.23 -13.73 10.66
CA ASP A 289 -8.96 -15.09 10.16
C ASP A 289 -9.18 -15.18 8.63
N ILE A 290 -8.13 -15.54 7.90
CA ILE A 290 -8.16 -15.72 6.43
C ILE A 290 -8.96 -16.89 5.94
N PHE A 291 -9.04 -17.94 6.75
CA PHE A 291 -9.62 -19.21 6.35
C PHE A 291 -10.93 -19.49 7.07
N ALA A 292 -11.61 -18.46 7.59
CA ALA A 292 -12.89 -18.57 8.26
C ALA A 292 -13.92 -19.41 7.47
N ASP A 293 -13.92 -19.31 6.13
CA ASP A 293 -14.80 -20.10 5.24
C ASP A 293 -14.50 -21.61 5.23
N ARG A 294 -13.28 -22.03 5.58
CA ARG A 294 -12.85 -23.45 5.57
C ARG A 294 -13.03 -24.13 6.92
N GLN A 295 -13.22 -23.38 8.00
CA GLN A 295 -13.30 -23.90 9.36
C GLN A 295 -14.74 -23.91 9.85
N ARG A 296 -15.43 -25.04 9.65
CA ARG A 296 -16.47 -25.44 10.61
C ARG A 296 -15.77 -26.04 11.83
N SER A 297 -15.75 -25.25 12.92
CA SER A 297 -15.86 -25.69 14.33
C SER A 297 -14.60 -25.77 15.24
N GLN A 298 -14.85 -25.37 16.49
CA GLN A 298 -14.27 -25.78 17.80
C GLN A 298 -12.92 -25.20 18.28
N GLY A 299 -13.01 -24.25 19.23
CA GLY A 299 -11.95 -23.88 20.18
C GLY A 299 -11.33 -22.47 19.98
N PRO A 300 -10.64 -21.92 20.99
CA PRO A 300 -9.87 -20.69 20.82
C PRO A 300 -8.71 -20.94 19.85
N GLY A 301 -8.76 -20.30 18.68
CA GLY A 301 -7.72 -20.40 17.66
C GLY A 301 -6.37 -19.86 18.13
N ARG A 302 -5.29 -20.27 17.47
CA ARG A 302 -3.94 -19.73 17.67
C ARG A 302 -3.38 -19.18 16.37
N VAL A 303 -2.59 -18.11 16.49
CA VAL A 303 -1.93 -17.46 15.35
C VAL A 303 -0.89 -18.39 14.76
N LYS A 304 -0.95 -18.62 13.44
CA LYS A 304 0.08 -19.36 12.70
C LYS A 304 1.07 -18.45 12.01
N ILE A 305 0.60 -17.36 11.41
CA ILE A 305 1.46 -16.40 10.72
C ILE A 305 0.77 -15.03 10.66
N MET A 306 1.55 -13.98 10.88
CA MET A 306 1.13 -12.60 10.63
C MET A 306 1.37 -12.26 9.15
N VAL A 307 0.31 -11.85 8.44
CA VAL A 307 0.48 -11.32 7.08
C VAL A 307 0.83 -9.86 7.06
N MET A 308 0.16 -9.03 7.85
CA MET A 308 0.41 -7.60 7.88
C MET A 308 0.46 -7.08 9.33
N PRO A 309 1.46 -6.26 9.67
CA PRO A 309 1.47 -5.54 10.93
C PRO A 309 0.28 -4.57 11.06
N GLY A 310 -0.23 -4.38 12.28
CA GLY A 310 -1.22 -3.34 12.58
C GLY A 310 -0.57 -1.97 12.85
N SER A 311 -1.35 -0.89 12.90
CA SER A 311 -0.86 0.46 13.23
C SER A 311 -1.73 1.13 14.30
N ALA A 312 -1.16 1.52 15.44
CA ALA A 312 -1.88 2.15 16.55
C ALA A 312 -2.26 3.62 16.26
N GLU A 313 -3.50 4.02 16.57
CA GLU A 313 -3.96 5.41 16.48
C GLU A 313 -3.58 6.20 17.75
N PRO A 314 -3.08 7.44 17.63
CA PRO A 314 -2.85 8.32 18.76
C PRO A 314 -4.16 9.01 19.21
N GLY A 315 -4.63 8.76 20.44
CA GLY A 315 -5.67 9.61 21.05
C GLY A 315 -6.78 8.95 21.90
N SER A 316 -6.78 7.63 22.14
CA SER A 316 -7.83 7.01 22.95
C SER A 316 -7.64 7.30 24.46
N GLY A 317 -8.15 8.44 24.92
CA GLY A 317 -8.14 8.90 26.32
C GLY A 317 -8.97 8.05 27.28
N LYS A 318 -8.56 6.80 27.53
CA LYS A 318 -9.07 5.96 28.62
C LYS A 318 -7.93 5.60 29.57
N ASN A 319 -8.16 5.85 30.86
CA ASN A 319 -7.18 5.66 31.94
C ASN A 319 -6.54 4.26 31.92
N PHE A 320 -5.21 4.25 31.93
CA PHE A 320 -4.32 3.11 31.74
C PHE A 320 -4.05 2.34 33.05
N PRO A 321 -4.06 1.00 33.06
CA PRO A 321 -3.33 0.21 34.05
C PRO A 321 -1.86 0.01 33.63
N ARG A 322 -1.00 -0.23 34.62
CA ARG A 322 0.48 -0.24 34.49
C ARG A 322 1.01 -1.44 33.72
N LYS A 323 2.15 -1.22 33.02
CA LYS A 323 3.16 -2.17 32.50
C LYS A 323 2.68 -3.65 32.42
N GLY A 324 2.14 -4.04 31.27
CA GLY A 324 1.81 -5.43 30.99
C GLY A 324 1.01 -5.61 29.72
N ASP A 325 0.07 -4.70 29.44
CA ASP A 325 -0.96 -4.95 28.44
C ASP A 325 -1.01 -3.84 27.39
N TYR A 326 -0.64 -4.17 26.15
CA TYR A 326 -0.78 -3.30 24.99
C TYR A 326 -2.16 -3.55 24.35
N TYR A 327 -3.15 -2.70 24.62
CA TYR A 327 -4.43 -2.71 23.91
C TYR A 327 -4.40 -1.70 22.76
N ALA A 328 -4.58 -2.15 21.52
CA ALA A 328 -4.53 -1.33 20.30
C ALA A 328 -5.81 -1.50 19.48
N GLN A 329 -6.46 -0.43 19.05
CA GLN A 329 -7.66 -0.49 18.21
C GLN A 329 -7.34 -0.71 16.71
N SER A 330 -6.34 -1.55 16.44
CA SER A 330 -5.71 -1.69 15.14
C SER A 330 -5.81 -3.14 14.70
N LYS A 331 -6.74 -3.42 13.79
CA LYS A 331 -6.88 -4.75 13.21
C LYS A 331 -5.58 -5.13 12.48
N CYS A 332 -4.86 -6.14 12.97
CA CYS A 332 -3.85 -6.85 12.20
C CYS A 332 -4.57 -7.46 10.99
N PHE A 333 -4.41 -6.82 9.84
CA PHE A 333 -5.25 -7.09 8.69
C PHE A 333 -4.93 -8.42 8.04
N PHE A 334 -6.02 -9.13 7.85
CA PHE A 334 -6.20 -10.16 6.86
C PHE A 334 -7.49 -9.84 6.02
N VAL A 335 -7.78 -8.53 5.80
CA VAL A 335 -8.64 -7.85 4.79
C VAL A 335 -10.11 -8.34 4.66
N LEU A 336 -11.21 -7.58 4.98
CA LEU A 336 -11.60 -6.16 4.74
C LEU A 336 -12.97 -5.78 5.46
N PRO A 337 -13.47 -4.53 5.36
CA PRO A 337 -13.51 -3.49 6.41
C PRO A 337 -14.82 -3.41 7.22
N SER A 338 -14.79 -2.66 8.32
CA SER A 338 -15.91 -1.79 8.69
C SER A 338 -15.39 -0.58 9.46
N ILE A 339 -15.76 0.58 8.92
CA ILE A 339 -15.72 1.92 9.53
C ILE A 339 -16.41 1.86 10.89
N ILE A 340 -15.78 2.40 11.94
CA ILE A 340 -16.51 3.06 13.03
C ILE A 340 -15.74 4.32 13.39
N VAL A 341 -16.36 5.45 13.08
CA VAL A 341 -16.13 6.76 13.68
C VAL A 341 -16.63 6.71 15.13
N ILE A 342 -15.86 7.24 16.07
CA ILE A 342 -16.42 7.90 17.27
C ILE A 342 -15.81 9.29 17.34
#